data_AF-A0A031IZ53-F1
#
_entry.id   AF-A0A031IZ53-F1
#
_cell.length_a   1.000
_cell.length_b   1.000
_cell.length_c   1.000
_cell.angle_alpha   90.00
_cell.angle_beta   90.00
_cell.angle_gamma   90.00
#
_symmetry.space_group_name_H-M   'P 1'
#
loop_
_entity.id
_entity.type
_entity.pdbx_description
1 polymer ?
#
loop_
_entity_poly.entity_id
_entity_poly.type
_entity_poly.pdbx_seq_one_letter_code
_entity_poly.pdbx_strand_id
1 'polypeptide(L)'
;MIRKRDYLNQLKSVRAQLTEINNQIASTHSDDETTPNTANHAFVVAVSSDYCKIYKANLDKLGMIKGTQLSKIVNFYSLIESIILDAKPDGILGSRGSVEDYSEVIEFLDDALKLADELSTQKA
;
A
#
# COMPACT_ATOMS: atom_id res chain seq x y z
N MET A 1 20.57 12.00 -6.98
CA MET A 1 19.24 12.65 -7.19
C MET A 1 18.20 11.54 -7.32
N ILE A 2 17.58 11.15 -6.21
CA ILE A 2 16.53 10.11 -6.23
C ILE A 2 15.31 10.75 -6.92
N ARG A 3 14.97 10.29 -8.12
CA ARG A 3 13.90 10.87 -8.93
C ARG A 3 12.58 10.63 -8.22
N LYS A 4 12.03 11.66 -7.57
CA LYS A 4 10.73 11.67 -6.88
C LYS A 4 9.57 11.06 -7.70
N ARG A 5 9.70 11.09 -9.04
CA ARG A 5 8.75 10.50 -10.00
C ARG A 5 8.74 8.97 -10.07
N ASP A 6 9.81 8.30 -9.66
CA ASP A 6 9.90 6.85 -9.85
C ASP A 6 9.08 6.09 -8.81
N TYR A 7 9.06 6.54 -7.54
CA TYR A 7 8.32 5.86 -6.46
C TYR A 7 6.80 5.86 -6.64
N LEU A 8 6.20 6.98 -7.07
CA LEU A 8 4.75 7.00 -7.31
C LEU A 8 4.37 6.10 -8.49
N ASN A 9 5.23 6.02 -9.51
CA ASN A 9 5.01 5.10 -10.63
C ASN A 9 5.16 3.64 -10.20
N GLN A 10 6.11 3.34 -9.30
CA GLN A 10 6.25 2.01 -8.70
C GLN A 10 4.99 1.63 -7.91
N LEU A 11 4.46 2.53 -7.07
CA LEU A 11 3.21 2.29 -6.33
C LEU A 11 2.02 2.05 -7.28
N LYS A 12 1.90 2.83 -8.36
CA LYS A 12 0.86 2.60 -9.38
C LYS A 12 1.02 1.26 -10.09
N SER A 13 2.25 0.83 -10.36
CA SER A 13 2.53 -0.49 -10.94
C SER A 13 2.17 -1.62 -9.97
N VAL A 14 2.50 -1.49 -8.69
CA VAL A 14 2.11 -2.44 -7.64
C VAL A 14 0.59 -2.54 -7.55
N ARG A 15 -0.13 -1.42 -7.56
CA ARG A 15 -1.61 -1.41 -7.58
C ARG A 15 -2.17 -2.20 -8.75
N ALA A 16 -1.63 -2.00 -9.96
CA ALA A 16 -2.06 -2.71 -11.15
C ALA A 16 -1.84 -4.22 -11.02
N GLN A 17 -0.69 -4.65 -10.48
CA GLN A 17 -0.39 -6.06 -10.23
C GLN A 17 -1.36 -6.67 -9.20
N LEU A 18 -1.61 -5.98 -8.09
CA LEU A 18 -2.57 -6.44 -7.08
C LEU A 18 -3.97 -6.60 -7.67
N THR A 19 -4.40 -5.65 -8.50
CA THR A 19 -5.71 -5.71 -9.19
C THR A 19 -5.79 -6.91 -10.14
N GLU A 20 -4.72 -7.18 -10.89
CA GLU A 20 -4.66 -8.32 -11.79
C GLU A 20 -4.75 -9.64 -11.02
N ILE A 21 -4.00 -9.78 -9.92
CA ILE A 21 -4.07 -10.96 -9.04
C ILE A 21 -5.47 -11.13 -8.47
N ASN A 22 -6.07 -10.05 -7.97
CA ASN A 22 -7.41 -10.08 -7.39
C ASN A 22 -8.46 -10.60 -8.39
N ASN A 23 -8.41 -10.11 -9.63
CA ASN A 23 -9.30 -10.56 -10.71
C ASN A 23 -9.07 -12.03 -11.11
N GLN A 24 -7.82 -12.50 -11.06
CA GLN A 24 -7.50 -13.91 -11.31
C GLN A 24 -8.08 -14.83 -10.24
N ILE A 25 -7.98 -14.45 -8.97
CA ILE A 25 -8.57 -15.20 -7.85
C ILE A 25 -10.10 -15.23 -8.01
N ALA A 26 -10.72 -14.06 -8.23
CA ALA A 26 -12.16 -13.93 -8.42
C ALA A 26 -12.70 -14.74 -9.61
N SER A 27 -11.99 -14.79 -10.73
CA SER A 27 -12.42 -15.55 -11.92
C SER A 27 -12.22 -17.07 -11.82
N THR A 28 -11.40 -17.53 -10.88
CA THR A 28 -11.12 -18.97 -10.68
C THR A 28 -12.11 -19.62 -9.70
N HIS A 29 -12.80 -18.83 -8.87
CA HIS A 29 -13.81 -19.33 -7.94
C HIS A 29 -15.23 -19.22 -8.52
N SER A 30 -16.02 -20.25 -8.25
CA SER A 30 -17.48 -20.19 -8.32
C SER A 30 -17.95 -19.85 -6.91
N ASP A 31 -18.71 -18.77 -6.72
CA ASP A 31 -19.18 -18.28 -5.41
C ASP A 31 -19.97 -19.38 -4.64
N ASP A 32 -19.26 -20.22 -3.89
CA ASP A 32 -19.81 -21.17 -2.94
C ASP A 32 -19.36 -20.72 -1.54
N GLU A 33 -20.33 -20.32 -0.70
CA GLU A 33 -20.12 -19.74 0.64
C GLU A 33 -19.31 -20.66 1.59
N THR A 34 -19.08 -21.91 1.20
CA THR A 34 -18.43 -22.93 2.01
C THR A 34 -16.90 -22.95 1.91
N THR A 35 -16.30 -22.26 0.92
CA THR A 35 -14.84 -22.18 0.77
C THR A 35 -14.36 -20.75 0.55
N PRO A 36 -13.44 -20.23 1.39
CA PRO A 36 -12.93 -18.86 1.21
C PRO A 36 -12.17 -18.75 -0.12
N ASN A 37 -12.41 -17.63 -0.82
CA ASN A 37 -11.85 -17.34 -2.14
C ASN A 37 -10.36 -16.94 -2.03
N THR A 38 -9.53 -17.89 -1.60
CA THR A 38 -8.11 -17.68 -1.33
C THR A 38 -7.25 -17.90 -2.56
N ALA A 39 -6.24 -17.06 -2.72
CA ALA A 39 -5.23 -17.22 -3.76
C ALA A 39 -4.35 -18.46 -3.51
N ASN A 40 -4.03 -19.20 -4.58
CA ASN A 40 -2.83 -20.04 -4.62
C ASN A 40 -1.57 -19.23 -4.99
N HIS A 41 -1.66 -17.90 -4.97
CA HIS A 41 -0.57 -16.98 -5.30
C HIS A 41 -0.25 -16.07 -4.12
N ALA A 42 1.00 -16.11 -3.70
CA ALA A 42 1.57 -15.21 -2.70
C ALA A 42 2.10 -13.94 -3.38
N PHE A 43 1.67 -12.79 -2.90
CA PHE A 43 2.27 -11.50 -3.25
C PHE A 43 3.22 -11.06 -2.14
N VAL A 44 4.53 -11.10 -2.44
CA VAL A 44 5.58 -10.78 -1.47
C VAL A 44 6.42 -9.62 -1.96
N VAL A 45 6.58 -8.61 -1.13
CA VAL A 45 7.49 -7.48 -1.38
C VAL A 45 8.60 -7.51 -0.34
N ALA A 46 9.84 -7.68 -0.82
CA ALA A 46 11.02 -7.54 0.01
C ALA A 46 11.30 -6.04 0.25
N VAL A 47 10.80 -5.52 1.37
CA VAL A 47 11.04 -4.13 1.78
C VAL A 47 12.13 -4.12 2.85
N SER A 48 13.12 -3.22 2.69
CA SER A 48 14.15 -3.01 3.71
C SER A 48 13.52 -2.61 5.05
N SER A 49 14.03 -3.12 6.17
CA SER A 49 13.54 -2.81 7.53
C SER A 49 13.57 -1.30 7.84
N ASP A 50 14.42 -0.57 7.14
CA ASP A 50 14.61 0.86 7.27
C ASP A 50 13.80 1.68 6.25
N TYR A 51 12.71 1.16 5.68
CA TYR A 51 11.80 1.94 4.83
C TYR A 51 11.31 3.22 5.52
N CYS A 52 11.01 4.23 4.69
CA CYS A 52 10.57 5.55 5.14
C CYS A 52 11.55 6.24 6.09
N LYS A 53 12.88 6.01 5.93
CA LYS A 53 13.96 6.62 6.74
C LYS A 53 13.75 8.09 7.03
N ILE A 54 13.43 8.87 6.00
CA ILE A 54 13.32 10.33 6.11
C ILE A 54 12.15 10.69 7.01
N TYR A 55 11.01 10.03 6.88
CA TYR A 55 9.85 10.26 7.74
C TYR A 55 10.16 9.86 9.18
N LYS A 56 10.65 8.63 9.40
CA LYS A 56 11.01 8.11 10.72
C LYS A 56 12.04 8.99 11.45
N ALA A 57 13.02 9.53 10.71
CA ALA A 57 14.06 10.40 11.25
C ALA A 57 13.61 11.85 11.55
N ASN A 58 12.37 12.23 11.19
CA ASN A 58 11.85 13.58 11.43
C ASN A 58 10.49 13.57 12.15
N LEU A 59 10.14 12.46 12.81
CA LEU A 59 8.90 12.34 13.59
C LEU A 59 8.80 13.41 14.70
N ASP A 60 9.94 13.76 15.30
CA ASP A 60 10.09 14.81 16.31
C ASP A 60 9.79 16.23 15.79
N LYS A 61 9.88 16.43 14.47
CA LYS A 61 9.65 17.73 13.80
C LYS A 61 8.26 17.85 13.19
N LEU A 62 7.43 16.82 13.31
CA LEU A 62 6.07 16.82 12.75
C LEU A 62 5.21 17.98 13.26
N GLY A 63 5.41 18.42 14.50
CA GLY A 63 4.71 19.57 15.09
C GLY A 63 5.00 20.91 14.42
N MET A 64 6.01 21.00 13.54
CA MET A 64 6.33 22.21 12.77
C MET A 64 5.54 22.32 11.46
N ILE A 65 4.81 21.27 11.07
CA ILE A 65 4.01 21.22 9.84
C ILE A 65 2.60 21.74 10.12
N LYS A 66 1.98 22.46 9.17
CA LYS A 66 0.58 22.89 9.29
C LYS A 66 -0.32 21.68 9.55
N GLY A 67 -1.24 21.78 10.51
CA GLY A 67 -2.04 20.63 10.97
C GLY A 67 -2.77 19.84 9.86
N THR A 68 -3.26 20.53 8.83
CA THR A 68 -3.94 19.89 7.68
C THR A 68 -2.98 19.16 6.72
N GLN A 69 -1.72 19.58 6.64
CA GLN A 69 -0.68 18.87 5.88
C GLN A 69 -0.11 17.72 6.70
N LEU A 70 0.05 17.93 8.01
CA LEU A 70 0.57 16.94 8.93
C LEU A 70 -0.29 15.68 8.93
N SER A 71 -1.61 15.82 9.08
CA SER A 71 -2.52 14.66 9.09
C SER A 71 -2.42 13.84 7.81
N LYS A 72 -2.32 14.50 6.64
CA LYS A 72 -2.17 13.82 5.35
C LYS A 72 -0.83 13.07 5.24
N ILE A 73 0.26 13.68 5.72
CA ILE A 73 1.57 13.03 5.72
C ILE A 73 1.57 11.80 6.61
N VAL A 74 1.05 11.92 7.84
CA VAL A 74 0.96 10.81 8.79
C VAL A 74 0.09 9.69 8.20
N ASN A 75 -1.10 10.01 7.71
CA ASN A 75 -2.00 9.03 7.12
C ASN A 75 -1.38 8.33 5.91
N PHE A 76 -0.67 9.06 5.04
CA PHE A 76 0.02 8.47 3.90
C PHE A 76 1.03 7.42 4.36
N TYR A 77 1.89 7.74 5.33
CA TYR A 77 2.89 6.78 5.80
C TYR A 77 2.28 5.61 6.57
N SER A 78 1.20 5.83 7.33
CA SER A 78 0.48 4.75 8.01
C SER A 78 -0.13 3.75 7.03
N LEU A 79 -0.76 4.22 5.94
CA LEU A 79 -1.31 3.34 4.90
C LEU A 79 -0.21 2.52 4.22
N ILE A 80 0.92 3.16 3.87
CA ILE A 80 2.07 2.46 3.31
C ILE A 80 2.62 1.41 4.27
N GLU A 81 2.65 1.70 5.58
CA GLU A 81 3.09 0.75 6.59
C GLU A 81 2.16 -0.46 6.71
N SER A 82 0.84 -0.27 6.69
CA SER A 82 -0.13 -1.37 6.66
C SER A 82 0.06 -2.26 5.42
N ILE A 83 0.11 -1.67 4.24
CA ILE A 83 0.31 -2.41 2.97
C ILE A 83 1.61 -3.23 3.01
N ILE A 84 2.69 -2.66 3.56
CA ILE A 84 3.98 -3.38 3.69
C ILE A 84 3.85 -4.54 4.66
N LEU A 85 3.10 -4.39 5.77
CA LEU A 85 2.89 -5.49 6.72
C LEU A 85 2.15 -6.66 6.07
N ASP A 86 1.12 -6.38 5.27
CA ASP A 86 0.34 -7.42 4.61
C ASP A 86 1.10 -8.10 3.46
N ALA A 87 1.96 -7.36 2.78
CA ALA A 87 2.78 -7.84 1.66
C ALA A 87 4.14 -8.45 2.07
N LYS A 88 4.46 -8.53 3.36
CA LYS A 88 5.67 -9.24 3.82
C LYS A 88 5.53 -10.75 3.59
N PRO A 89 6.65 -11.51 3.57
CA PRO A 89 6.60 -12.96 3.39
C PRO A 89 5.70 -13.69 4.40
N ASP A 90 5.64 -13.18 5.64
CA ASP A 90 4.81 -13.67 6.73
C ASP A 90 3.47 -12.92 6.86
N GLY A 91 3.18 -11.99 5.95
CA GLY A 91 1.94 -11.23 5.88
C GLY A 91 0.80 -12.01 5.24
N ILE A 92 -0.40 -11.42 5.28
CA ILE A 92 -1.63 -12.00 4.76
C ILE A 92 -1.50 -12.29 3.26
N LEU A 93 -1.02 -11.32 2.47
CA LEU A 93 -0.83 -11.49 1.02
C LEU A 93 0.37 -12.39 0.68
N GLY A 94 1.36 -12.48 1.57
CA GLY A 94 2.53 -13.35 1.40
C GLY A 94 2.26 -14.83 1.66
N SER A 95 1.11 -15.16 2.27
CA SER A 95 0.76 -16.53 2.66
C SER A 95 -0.47 -17.08 1.92
N ARG A 96 -1.67 -16.54 2.20
CA ARG A 96 -2.96 -17.03 1.67
C ARG A 96 -4.00 -15.92 1.54
N GLY A 97 -3.64 -14.80 0.91
CA GLY A 97 -4.58 -13.68 0.73
C GLY A 97 -5.83 -14.08 -0.04
N SER A 98 -7.01 -13.68 0.44
CA SER A 98 -8.28 -13.81 -0.26
C SER A 98 -8.56 -12.62 -1.17
N VAL A 99 -9.61 -12.73 -2.01
CA VAL A 99 -10.09 -11.59 -2.82
C VAL A 99 -10.33 -10.36 -1.97
N GLU A 100 -10.91 -10.54 -0.77
CA GLU A 100 -11.18 -9.46 0.17
C GLU A 100 -9.88 -8.82 0.69
N ASP A 101 -8.89 -9.64 1.05
CA ASP A 101 -7.58 -9.14 1.53
C ASP A 101 -6.86 -8.33 0.43
N TYR A 102 -6.85 -8.83 -0.81
CA TYR A 102 -6.28 -8.10 -1.94
C TYR A 102 -7.05 -6.82 -2.23
N SER A 103 -8.39 -6.85 -2.12
CA SER A 103 -9.24 -5.68 -2.34
C SER A 103 -8.99 -4.59 -1.29
N GLU A 104 -8.87 -4.95 -0.02
CA GLU A 104 -8.54 -4.01 1.06
C GLU A 104 -7.18 -3.34 0.84
N VAL A 105 -6.15 -4.12 0.48
CA VAL A 105 -4.82 -3.57 0.20
C VAL A 105 -4.83 -2.65 -1.03
N ILE A 106 -5.64 -2.96 -2.06
CA ILE A 106 -5.84 -2.06 -3.22
C ILE A 106 -6.49 -0.75 -2.78
N GLU A 107 -7.51 -0.78 -1.92
CA GLU A 107 -8.18 0.40 -1.39
C GLU A 107 -7.22 1.28 -0.58
N PHE A 108 -6.42 0.68 0.31
CA PHE A 108 -5.41 1.41 1.07
C PHE A 108 -4.35 2.06 0.16
N LEU A 109 -3.98 1.37 -0.92
CA LEU A 109 -3.02 1.89 -1.88
C LEU A 109 -3.62 3.04 -2.70
N ASP A 110 -4.90 2.98 -3.03
CA ASP A 110 -5.62 4.07 -3.69
C ASP A 110 -5.71 5.32 -2.80
N ASP A 111 -6.04 5.15 -1.52
CA ASP A 111 -6.06 6.24 -0.56
C ASP A 111 -4.66 6.85 -0.36
N ALA A 112 -3.62 6.02 -0.30
CA ALA A 112 -2.25 6.50 -0.22
C ALA A 112 -1.84 7.29 -1.47
N LEU A 113 -2.18 6.81 -2.67
CA LEU A 113 -1.91 7.52 -3.92
C LEU A 113 -2.65 8.86 -3.99
N LYS A 114 -3.91 8.91 -3.54
CA LYS A 114 -4.70 10.15 -3.46
C LYS A 114 -4.06 11.16 -2.50
N LEU A 115 -3.66 10.73 -1.30
CA LEU A 115 -2.95 11.59 -0.34
C LEU A 115 -1.63 12.10 -0.92
N ALA A 116 -0.89 11.26 -1.66
CA ALA A 116 0.34 11.68 -2.31
C ALA A 116 0.10 12.75 -3.39
N ASP A 117 -0.96 12.61 -4.19
CA ASP A 117 -1.33 13.60 -5.20
C ASP A 117 -1.74 14.94 -4.55
N GLU A 118 -2.53 14.90 -3.48
CA GLU A 118 -2.91 16.09 -2.70
C GLU A 118 -1.70 16.78 -2.05
N LEU A 119 -0.72 16.02 -1.58
CA LEU A 119 0.54 16.56 -1.03
C LEU A 119 1.47 17.11 -2.11
N SER A 120 1.41 16.57 -3.34
CA SER A 120 2.25 16.98 -4.46
C SER A 120 1.76 18.26 -5.16
N THR A 121 0.46 18.50 -5.13
CA THR A 121 -0.21 19.65 -5.79
C THR A 121 -0.17 20.92 -4.95
N GLN A 122 0.18 20.82 -3.67
CA GLN A 122 0.39 21.98 -2.80
C GLN A 122 1.74 22.63 -3.11
N LYS A 123 1.72 23.73 -3.87
CA LYS A 123 2.87 24.64 -3.97
C LYS A 123 3.23 25.16 -2.58
N ALA A 124 4.52 25.06 -2.25
CA ALA A 124 5.13 25.71 -1.08
C ALA A 124 4.99 27.23 -1.16
#